data_AF-A7AX76-F1
#
_entry.id   AF-A7AX76-F1
#
_cell.length_a   1.000
_cell.length_b   1.000
_cell.length_c   1.000
_cell.angle_alpha   90.00
_cell.angle_beta   90.00
_cell.angle_gamma   90.00
#
_symmetry.space_group_name_H-M   'P 1'
#
loop_
_entity.id
_entity.type
_entity.pdbx_description
1 polymer ?
#
loop_
_entity_poly.entity_id
_entity_poly.type
_entity_poly.pdbx_seq_one_letter_code
_entity_poly.pdbx_strand_id
1 'polypeptide(L)'
;MEEPRQEASEPWLGLCTPFVCLNRRERRSDDDSVRSSSIPMMARNSHENDYLEMLGNVYEGLFSLDRQITLFKSREIFIRGCLTDGEQFIFHIIAKGIKNPEEMVEQIAQDNNIGVDCLNDILSGLKLPADAKVEDSVKVITYHFINKLSAIQHDLEDALRDYDAFHTATVDIYESMRKRFFDLTLGRDKTENGIDFSVSKKDFLYITNSKDESMVDIIFSLLDDGGMEVIDWGSFELNSGRILKDAKEFVKLSQAPVED
;
A
#
# COMPACT_ATOMS: atom_id res chain seq x y z
N MET A 1 -52.90 9.87 26.60
CA MET A 1 -51.48 9.72 26.96
C MET A 1 -50.88 8.85 25.88
N GLU A 2 -50.12 9.48 25.00
CA GLU A 2 -49.42 8.79 23.91
C GLU A 2 -48.23 8.04 24.51
N GLU A 3 -48.08 6.76 24.15
CA GLU A 3 -46.89 5.99 24.46
C GLU A 3 -45.68 6.61 23.73
N PRO A 4 -44.49 6.66 24.37
CA PRO A 4 -43.31 7.16 23.70
C PRO A 4 -42.95 6.18 22.57
N ARG A 5 -42.90 6.71 21.33
CA ARG A 5 -42.28 6.02 20.19
C ARG A 5 -40.85 5.68 20.59
N GLN A 6 -40.54 4.39 20.74
CA GLN A 6 -39.16 3.93 20.75
C GLN A 6 -38.56 4.31 19.40
N GLU A 7 -37.72 5.35 19.39
CA GLU A 7 -36.78 5.59 18.31
C GLU A 7 -35.94 4.32 18.19
N ALA A 8 -36.16 3.56 17.11
CA ALA A 8 -35.34 2.43 16.76
C ALA A 8 -33.92 2.95 16.58
N SER A 9 -33.05 2.72 17.56
CA SER A 9 -31.61 2.99 17.41
C SER A 9 -31.13 2.18 16.22
N GLU A 10 -30.64 2.88 15.20
CA GLU A 10 -30.32 2.26 13.94
C GLU A 10 -29.26 1.15 14.13
N PRO A 11 -29.54 -0.11 13.72
CA PRO A 11 -28.72 -1.27 14.04
C PRO A 11 -27.36 -1.29 13.31
N TRP A 12 -27.08 -0.32 12.44
CA TRP A 12 -25.82 -0.24 11.68
C TRP A 12 -24.61 0.18 12.53
N LEU A 13 -24.82 0.77 13.71
CA LEU A 13 -23.73 1.16 14.62
C LEU A 13 -22.97 -0.03 15.25
N GLY A 14 -23.46 -1.26 15.09
CA GLY A 14 -22.87 -2.49 15.65
C GLY A 14 -22.00 -3.31 14.71
N LEU A 15 -21.98 -3.01 13.40
CA LEU A 15 -21.25 -3.81 12.40
C LEU A 15 -19.88 -3.19 12.12
N CYS A 16 -19.05 -3.12 13.15
CA CYS A 16 -17.63 -2.79 12.98
C CYS A 16 -16.93 -4.04 12.41
N THR A 17 -16.76 -4.14 11.11
CA THR A 17 -15.75 -5.06 10.59
C THR A 17 -14.37 -4.57 11.07
N PRO A 18 -13.36 -5.44 11.23
CA PRO A 18 -12.05 -5.03 11.74
C PRO A 18 -11.44 -3.84 10.98
N PHE A 19 -11.74 -3.70 9.69
CA PHE A 19 -11.31 -2.57 8.86
C PHE A 19 -12.03 -1.26 9.21
N VAL A 20 -13.32 -1.29 9.56
CA VAL A 20 -14.06 -0.12 10.07
C VAL A 20 -13.47 0.34 11.41
N CYS A 21 -13.06 -0.61 12.25
CA CYS A 21 -12.47 -0.32 13.57
C CYS A 21 -11.03 0.22 13.45
N LEU A 22 -10.25 -0.22 12.46
CA LEU A 22 -8.93 0.34 12.14
C LEU A 22 -9.03 1.75 11.55
N ASN A 23 -9.91 1.98 10.57
CA ASN A 23 -9.99 3.26 9.85
C ASN A 23 -10.73 4.37 10.61
N ARG A 24 -11.57 4.04 11.61
CA ARG A 24 -12.20 5.07 12.46
C ARG A 24 -11.19 5.83 13.32
N ARG A 25 -9.99 5.27 13.51
CA ARG A 25 -8.90 5.92 14.26
C ARG A 25 -8.09 6.91 13.42
N GLU A 26 -8.15 6.78 12.09
CA GLU A 26 -7.35 7.58 11.14
C GLU A 26 -8.14 8.67 10.41
N ARG A 27 -9.48 8.63 10.43
CA ARG A 27 -10.31 9.78 9.99
C ARG A 27 -10.12 10.97 10.94
N ARG A 28 -9.13 11.83 10.67
CA ARG A 28 -9.16 13.23 11.13
C ARG A 28 -10.30 13.94 10.41
N SER A 29 -11.13 14.63 11.18
CA SER A 29 -12.46 15.11 10.78
C SER A 29 -12.49 16.33 9.84
N ASP A 30 -11.36 16.79 9.31
CA ASP A 30 -11.31 18.05 8.58
C ASP A 30 -10.42 17.92 7.32
N ASP A 31 -10.95 17.37 6.22
CA ASP A 31 -10.45 17.69 4.88
C ASP A 31 -11.40 17.22 3.76
N ASP A 32 -12.60 17.82 3.70
CA ASP A 32 -13.49 17.78 2.51
C ASP A 32 -13.00 18.73 1.40
N SER A 33 -11.68 18.93 1.26
CA SER A 33 -11.14 19.65 0.11
C SER A 33 -10.91 18.67 -1.03
N VAL A 34 -11.82 18.71 -2.01
CA VAL A 34 -11.70 18.03 -3.30
C VAL A 34 -10.36 18.43 -3.95
N ARG A 35 -9.33 17.61 -3.74
CA ARG A 35 -8.01 17.78 -4.34
C ARG A 35 -7.88 16.86 -5.54
N SER A 36 -7.67 17.46 -6.70
CA SER A 36 -7.36 16.77 -7.95
C SER A 36 -5.99 16.09 -7.82
N SER A 37 -5.97 14.78 -7.57
CA SER A 37 -4.78 13.96 -7.75
C SER A 37 -4.58 13.65 -9.24
N SER A 38 -3.32 13.54 -9.64
CA SER A 38 -2.87 13.19 -11.00
C SER A 38 -2.90 11.68 -11.28
N ILE A 39 -3.38 10.88 -10.33
CA ILE A 39 -3.82 9.51 -10.63
C ILE A 39 -5.02 9.66 -11.56
N PRO A 40 -5.19 8.85 -12.62
CA PRO A 40 -6.47 8.77 -13.29
C PRO A 40 -7.50 8.40 -12.23
N MET A 41 -8.24 9.40 -11.73
CA MET A 41 -9.45 9.21 -10.96
C MET A 41 -10.22 8.16 -11.74
N MET A 42 -10.34 6.95 -11.18
CA MET A 42 -11.34 5.99 -11.64
C MET A 42 -12.70 6.54 -11.23
N ALA A 43 -13.05 7.67 -11.85
CA ALA A 43 -14.33 8.31 -11.72
C ALA A 43 -15.32 7.42 -12.47
N ARG A 44 -16.11 6.72 -11.67
CA ARG A 44 -17.56 6.59 -11.82
C ARG A 44 -18.02 5.85 -13.08
N ASN A 45 -18.17 4.53 -12.92
CA ASN A 45 -19.39 3.81 -13.22
C ASN A 45 -19.47 2.56 -12.32
N SER A 46 -20.08 2.70 -11.13
CA SER A 46 -20.19 1.64 -10.09
C SER A 46 -21.03 0.42 -10.49
N HIS A 47 -21.57 0.40 -11.72
CA HIS A 47 -22.41 -0.70 -12.21
C HIS A 47 -21.70 -1.60 -13.23
N GLU A 48 -20.53 -1.22 -13.76
CA GLU A 48 -19.84 -1.98 -14.80
C GLU A 48 -18.46 -2.51 -14.40
N ASN A 49 -17.88 -2.03 -13.31
CA ASN A 49 -16.52 -2.38 -12.93
C ASN A 49 -16.46 -3.64 -12.06
N ASP A 50 -15.49 -4.51 -12.34
CA ASP A 50 -15.15 -5.68 -11.52
C ASP A 50 -14.36 -5.22 -10.29
N TYR A 51 -14.92 -5.39 -9.09
CA TYR A 51 -14.29 -4.91 -7.87
C TYR A 51 -13.05 -5.71 -7.48
N LEU A 52 -12.93 -6.98 -7.88
CA LEU A 52 -11.74 -7.78 -7.61
C LEU A 52 -10.56 -7.29 -8.44
N GLU A 53 -10.80 -6.96 -9.70
CA GLU A 53 -9.79 -6.38 -10.58
C GLU A 53 -9.33 -5.01 -10.05
N MET A 54 -10.29 -4.14 -9.69
CA MET A 54 -9.98 -2.82 -9.13
C MET A 54 -9.17 -2.92 -7.84
N LEU A 55 -9.60 -3.75 -6.87
CA LEU A 55 -8.85 -3.97 -5.64
C LEU A 55 -7.48 -4.56 -5.90
N GLY A 56 -7.39 -5.52 -6.82
CA GLY A 56 -6.12 -6.12 -7.19
C GLY A 56 -5.13 -5.10 -7.72
N ASN A 57 -5.58 -4.13 -8.51
CA ASN A 57 -4.72 -3.05 -9.04
C ASN A 57 -4.33 -2.05 -7.95
N VAL A 58 -5.25 -1.75 -7.03
CA VAL A 58 -4.98 -0.88 -5.88
C VAL A 58 -3.94 -1.51 -4.94
N TYR A 59 -4.06 -2.80 -4.62
CA TYR A 59 -3.10 -3.50 -3.77
C TYR A 59 -1.72 -3.64 -4.43
N GLU A 60 -1.65 -3.89 -5.73
CA GLU A 60 -0.37 -3.86 -6.47
C GLU A 60 0.31 -2.49 -6.34
N GLY A 61 -0.46 -1.40 -6.47
CA GLY A 61 0.02 -0.03 -6.24
C GLY A 61 0.54 0.17 -4.81
N LEU A 62 -0.24 -0.22 -3.81
CA LEU A 62 0.15 -0.12 -2.38
C LEU A 62 1.43 -0.89 -2.07
N PHE A 63 1.55 -2.15 -2.52
CA PHE A 63 2.75 -2.96 -2.28
C PHE A 63 3.99 -2.38 -2.96
N SER A 64 3.84 -1.79 -4.15
CA SER A 64 4.94 -1.09 -4.82
C SER A 64 5.37 0.15 -4.04
N LEU A 65 4.41 0.95 -3.58
CA LEU A 65 4.67 2.17 -2.81
C LEU A 65 5.27 1.90 -1.44
N ASP A 66 4.84 0.85 -0.73
CA ASP A 66 5.41 0.47 0.57
C ASP A 66 6.93 0.26 0.49
N ARG A 67 7.36 -0.45 -0.56
CA ARG A 67 8.79 -0.67 -0.83
C ARG A 67 9.49 0.64 -1.13
N GLN A 68 8.89 1.49 -1.97
CA GLN A 68 9.48 2.77 -2.38
C GLN A 68 9.60 3.77 -1.22
N ILE A 69 8.55 3.92 -0.42
CA ILE A 69 8.52 4.77 0.78
C ILE A 69 9.58 4.33 1.78
N THR A 70 9.71 3.01 2.00
CA THR A 70 10.75 2.46 2.88
C THR A 70 12.15 2.81 2.39
N LEU A 71 12.39 2.69 1.07
CA LEU A 71 13.65 3.07 0.46
C LEU A 71 13.93 4.57 0.64
N PHE A 72 12.97 5.46 0.35
CA PHE A 72 13.15 6.89 0.52
C PHE A 72 13.42 7.28 1.97
N LYS A 73 12.67 6.74 2.94
CA LYS A 73 12.91 6.99 4.38
C LYS A 73 14.32 6.55 4.81
N SER A 74 14.78 5.39 4.35
CA SER A 74 16.14 4.91 4.67
C SER A 74 17.22 5.87 4.13
N ARG A 75 17.04 6.38 2.92
CA ARG A 75 17.97 7.33 2.29
C ARG A 75 17.94 8.70 2.98
N GLU A 76 16.75 9.19 3.32
CA GLU A 76 16.58 10.43 4.08
C GLU A 76 17.31 10.35 5.42
N ILE A 77 17.09 9.29 6.20
CA ILE A 77 17.73 9.08 7.50
C ILE A 77 19.25 9.07 7.36
N PHE A 78 19.77 8.33 6.38
CA PHE A 78 21.19 8.27 6.11
C PHE A 78 21.78 9.64 5.80
N ILE A 79 21.20 10.38 4.85
CA ILE A 79 21.72 11.70 4.46
C ILE A 79 21.60 12.70 5.62
N ARG A 80 20.50 12.69 6.38
CA ARG A 80 20.35 13.53 7.57
C ARG A 80 21.42 13.21 8.62
N GLY A 81 21.73 11.93 8.83
CA GLY A 81 22.84 11.50 9.70
C GLY A 81 24.17 12.09 9.23
N CYS A 82 24.47 11.97 7.94
CA CYS A 82 25.69 12.53 7.32
C CYS A 82 25.83 14.04 7.53
N LEU A 83 24.71 14.78 7.46
CA LEU A 83 24.69 16.24 7.61
C LEU A 83 24.71 16.71 9.07
N THR A 84 24.18 15.90 10.00
CA THR A 84 24.07 16.27 11.43
C THR A 84 25.40 16.05 12.15
N ASP A 85 26.12 14.97 11.86
CA ASP A 85 27.45 14.67 12.43
C ASP A 85 28.59 15.24 11.57
N GLY A 86 28.31 16.37 10.88
CA GLY A 86 28.86 16.87 9.62
C GLY A 86 30.37 17.05 9.43
N GLU A 87 31.22 16.55 10.31
CA GLU A 87 32.67 16.48 10.07
C GLU A 87 33.14 15.03 9.93
N GLN A 88 32.92 14.12 10.89
CA GLN A 88 33.60 12.80 10.86
C GLN A 88 33.19 11.89 9.68
N PHE A 89 31.93 11.90 9.27
CA PHE A 89 31.44 11.04 8.17
C PHE A 89 31.85 11.56 6.78
N ILE A 90 31.77 12.87 6.58
CA ILE A 90 32.22 13.54 5.34
C ILE A 90 33.75 13.43 5.23
N PHE A 91 34.49 13.57 6.33
CA PHE A 91 35.93 13.28 6.36
C PHE A 91 36.25 11.81 6.04
N HIS A 92 35.41 10.83 6.41
CA HIS A 92 35.63 9.42 6.08
C HIS A 92 35.41 9.10 4.60
N ILE A 93 34.37 9.70 3.98
CA ILE A 93 34.11 9.64 2.53
C ILE A 93 35.28 10.28 1.75
N ILE A 94 35.75 11.46 2.19
CA ILE A 94 36.87 12.17 1.55
C ILE A 94 38.20 11.42 1.74
N ALA A 95 38.47 10.90 2.94
CA ALA A 95 39.74 10.26 3.29
C ALA A 95 39.93 8.88 2.62
N LYS A 96 38.85 8.12 2.38
CA LYS A 96 38.90 6.81 1.73
C LYS A 96 38.61 6.85 0.23
N GLY A 97 37.90 7.87 -0.26
CA GLY A 97 37.24 7.86 -1.58
C GLY A 97 38.04 8.26 -2.82
N ILE A 98 39.33 8.60 -2.74
CA ILE A 98 40.06 9.05 -3.95
C ILE A 98 40.73 7.89 -4.72
N LYS A 99 40.83 6.68 -4.14
CA LYS A 99 41.63 5.59 -4.75
C LYS A 99 40.89 4.28 -5.08
N ASN A 100 39.76 3.95 -4.43
CA ASN A 100 38.96 2.77 -4.77
C ASN A 100 37.46 2.93 -4.40
N PRO A 101 36.59 3.36 -5.34
CA PRO A 101 35.20 3.70 -5.05
C PRO A 101 34.30 2.49 -4.73
N GLU A 102 34.56 1.31 -5.30
CA GLU A 102 33.72 0.11 -5.09
C GLU A 102 33.86 -0.45 -3.67
N GLU A 103 35.09 -0.60 -3.19
CA GLU A 103 35.39 -1.07 -1.82
C GLU A 103 34.90 -0.09 -0.75
N MET A 104 34.89 1.22 -1.06
CA MET A 104 34.34 2.26 -0.20
C MET A 104 32.81 2.14 -0.06
N VAL A 105 32.10 1.91 -1.17
CA VAL A 105 30.63 1.77 -1.17
C VAL A 105 30.22 0.56 -0.34
N GLU A 106 30.90 -0.58 -0.49
CA GLU A 106 30.60 -1.78 0.31
C GLU A 106 30.85 -1.56 1.80
N GLN A 107 31.94 -0.89 2.17
CA GLN A 107 32.26 -0.64 3.57
C GLN A 107 31.29 0.35 4.23
N ILE A 108 30.95 1.45 3.55
CA ILE A 108 29.98 2.42 4.07
C ILE A 108 28.59 1.79 4.17
N ALA A 109 28.22 0.96 3.20
CA ALA A 109 26.97 0.20 3.22
C ALA A 109 26.88 -0.70 4.47
N GLN A 110 27.94 -1.42 4.80
CA GLN A 110 28.02 -2.25 6.01
C GLN A 110 28.00 -1.42 7.30
N ASP A 111 28.85 -0.40 7.40
CA ASP A 111 29.01 0.42 8.62
C ASP A 111 27.72 1.15 9.01
N ASN A 112 26.87 1.47 8.02
CA ASN A 112 25.65 2.26 8.22
C ASN A 112 24.37 1.47 7.97
N ASN A 113 24.48 0.15 7.75
CA ASN A 113 23.37 -0.74 7.45
C ASN A 113 22.45 -0.19 6.35
N ILE A 114 23.04 0.33 5.28
CA ILE A 114 22.35 0.85 4.10
C ILE A 114 22.63 -0.05 2.90
N GLY A 115 21.62 -0.28 2.06
CA GLY A 115 21.80 -1.06 0.83
C GLY A 115 22.79 -0.39 -0.12
N VAL A 116 23.68 -1.18 -0.74
CA VAL A 116 24.67 -0.72 -1.73
C VAL A 116 24.02 0.09 -2.85
N ASP A 117 22.88 -0.36 -3.37
CA ASP A 117 22.12 0.35 -4.41
C ASP A 117 21.60 1.72 -3.95
N CYS A 118 21.17 1.82 -2.68
CA CYS A 118 20.77 3.10 -2.10
C CYS A 118 21.96 4.05 -1.97
N LEU A 119 23.12 3.55 -1.56
CA LEU A 119 24.32 4.37 -1.44
C LEU A 119 24.83 4.84 -2.81
N ASN A 120 24.80 3.95 -3.82
CA ASN A 120 25.13 4.30 -5.21
C ASN A 120 24.22 5.41 -5.75
N ASP A 121 22.92 5.34 -5.49
CA ASP A 121 21.98 6.38 -5.90
C ASP A 121 22.23 7.72 -5.18
N ILE A 122 22.54 7.68 -3.88
CA ILE A 122 22.90 8.88 -3.10
C ILE A 122 24.17 9.53 -3.66
N LEU A 123 25.20 8.75 -3.96
CA LEU A 123 26.48 9.24 -4.46
C LEU A 123 26.48 9.54 -5.96
N SER A 124 25.45 9.10 -6.70
CA SER A 124 25.35 9.30 -8.14
C SER A 124 25.44 10.80 -8.51
N GLY A 125 26.34 11.10 -9.45
CA GLY A 125 26.57 12.48 -9.91
C GLY A 125 27.53 13.30 -9.04
N LEU A 126 27.99 12.79 -7.90
CA LEU A 126 29.04 13.43 -7.11
C LEU A 126 30.35 13.44 -7.90
N LYS A 127 30.92 14.63 -8.12
CA LYS A 127 32.22 14.81 -8.79
C LYS A 127 33.15 15.63 -7.91
N LEU A 128 34.26 15.03 -7.51
CA LEU A 128 35.32 15.71 -6.77
C LEU A 128 36.46 16.07 -7.74
N PRO A 129 36.95 17.32 -7.74
CA PRO A 129 38.15 17.69 -8.48
C PRO A 129 39.37 16.92 -7.96
N ALA A 130 40.24 16.46 -8.85
CA ALA A 130 41.42 15.64 -8.49
C ALA A 130 42.36 16.33 -7.49
N ASP A 131 42.42 17.67 -7.51
CA ASP A 131 43.30 18.50 -6.67
C ASP A 131 42.52 19.34 -5.63
N ALA A 132 41.28 18.96 -5.31
CA ALA A 132 40.47 19.71 -4.37
C ALA A 132 41.06 19.68 -2.95
N LYS A 133 41.10 20.84 -2.29
CA LYS A 133 41.40 20.91 -0.85
C LYS A 133 40.28 20.21 -0.10
N VAL A 134 40.61 19.62 1.05
CA VAL A 134 39.65 18.89 1.89
C VAL A 134 38.44 19.76 2.24
N GLU A 135 38.65 21.04 2.58
CA GLU A 135 37.59 22.00 2.87
C GLU A 135 36.64 22.23 1.68
N ASP A 136 37.16 22.25 0.45
CA ASP A 136 36.36 22.41 -0.76
C ASP A 136 35.58 21.12 -1.08
N SER A 137 36.21 19.96 -0.88
CA SER A 137 35.55 18.66 -1.00
C SER A 137 34.41 18.50 0.01
N VAL A 138 34.59 18.95 1.26
CA VAL A 138 33.53 18.97 2.29
C VAL A 138 32.35 19.80 1.78
N LYS A 139 32.58 21.01 1.28
CA LYS A 139 31.50 21.87 0.76
C LYS A 139 30.74 21.22 -0.40
N VAL A 140 31.46 20.62 -1.34
CA VAL A 140 30.85 19.96 -2.52
C VAL A 140 30.00 18.77 -2.09
N ILE A 141 30.49 17.93 -1.17
CA ILE A 141 29.74 16.76 -0.66
C ILE A 141 28.53 17.21 0.15
N THR A 142 28.69 18.20 1.04
CA THR A 142 27.58 18.75 1.81
C THR A 142 26.49 19.31 0.90
N TYR A 143 26.87 20.08 -0.12
CA TYR A 143 25.91 20.62 -1.08
C TYR A 143 25.20 19.51 -1.89
N HIS A 144 25.95 18.50 -2.32
CA HIS A 144 25.39 17.32 -2.99
C HIS A 144 24.35 16.60 -2.12
N PHE A 145 24.67 16.36 -0.85
CA PHE A 145 23.77 15.74 0.11
C PHE A 145 22.53 16.58 0.39
N ILE A 146 22.65 17.91 0.52
CA ILE A 146 21.48 18.79 0.68
C ILE A 146 20.55 18.70 -0.53
N ASN A 147 21.10 18.71 -1.75
CA ASN A 147 20.31 18.60 -2.97
C ASN A 147 19.63 17.22 -3.09
N LYS A 148 20.38 16.14 -2.81
CA LYS A 148 19.83 14.77 -2.81
C LYS A 148 18.75 14.60 -1.76
N LEU A 149 18.95 15.14 -0.55
CA LEU A 149 17.95 15.13 0.52
C LEU A 149 16.67 15.83 0.08
N SER A 150 16.80 17.02 -0.53
CA SER A 150 15.64 17.79 -1.01
C SER A 150 14.86 17.04 -2.09
N ALA A 151 15.56 16.40 -3.04
CA ALA A 151 14.93 15.58 -4.07
C ALA A 151 14.21 14.35 -3.48
N ILE A 152 14.86 13.62 -2.57
CA ILE A 152 14.26 12.45 -1.89
C ILE A 152 13.02 12.85 -1.08
N GLN A 153 13.03 14.01 -0.43
CA GLN A 153 11.88 14.51 0.32
C GLN A 153 10.70 14.83 -0.58
N HIS A 154 10.95 15.45 -1.73
CA HIS A 154 9.92 15.70 -2.74
C HIS A 154 9.31 14.38 -3.25
N ASP A 155 10.15 13.42 -3.64
CA ASP A 155 9.69 12.12 -4.14
C ASP A 155 8.96 11.31 -3.06
N LEU A 156 9.36 11.43 -1.79
CA LEU A 156 8.69 10.82 -0.65
C LEU A 156 7.32 11.45 -0.40
N GLU A 157 7.19 12.77 -0.49
CA GLU A 157 5.90 13.45 -0.37
C GLU A 157 4.93 13.01 -1.45
N ASP A 158 5.39 12.91 -2.70
CA ASP A 158 4.56 12.43 -3.81
C ASP A 158 4.15 10.96 -3.62
N ALA A 159 5.09 10.08 -3.23
CA ALA A 159 4.79 8.68 -2.93
C ALA A 159 3.78 8.52 -1.78
N LEU A 160 3.86 9.37 -0.75
CA LEU A 160 2.90 9.37 0.36
C LEU A 160 1.51 9.86 -0.08
N ARG A 161 1.43 10.87 -0.96
CA ARG A 161 0.15 11.32 -1.54
C ARG A 161 -0.50 10.22 -2.37
N ASP A 162 0.29 9.52 -3.18
CA ASP A 162 -0.21 8.40 -3.98
C ASP A 162 -0.67 7.25 -3.07
N TYR A 163 0.07 6.96 -2.00
CA TYR A 163 -0.29 5.96 -1.00
C TYR A 163 -1.65 6.27 -0.36
N ASP A 164 -1.85 7.52 0.08
CA ASP A 164 -3.12 7.97 0.65
C ASP A 164 -4.26 7.81 -0.37
N ALA A 165 -4.02 8.15 -1.64
CA ALA A 165 -5.02 8.01 -2.69
C ALA A 165 -5.40 6.55 -2.98
N PHE A 166 -4.43 5.62 -2.98
CA PHE A 166 -4.72 4.20 -3.08
C PHE A 166 -5.48 3.68 -1.85
N HIS A 167 -5.16 4.17 -0.65
CA HIS A 167 -5.89 3.82 0.56
C HIS A 167 -7.35 4.30 0.49
N THR A 168 -7.60 5.54 0.05
CA THR A 168 -8.95 6.05 -0.19
C THR A 168 -9.69 5.22 -1.23
N ALA A 169 -9.05 4.88 -2.35
CA ALA A 169 -9.65 4.02 -3.37
C ALA A 169 -10.03 2.64 -2.81
N THR A 170 -9.19 2.06 -1.94
CA THR A 170 -9.49 0.80 -1.25
C THR A 170 -10.79 0.92 -0.45
N VAL A 171 -10.93 2.00 0.32
CA VAL A 171 -12.12 2.27 1.13
C VAL A 171 -13.38 2.39 0.27
N ASP A 172 -13.32 3.18 -0.81
CA ASP A 172 -14.47 3.40 -1.69
C ASP A 172 -14.97 2.09 -2.34
N ILE A 173 -14.04 1.21 -2.74
CA ILE A 173 -14.38 -0.09 -3.32
C ILE A 173 -15.01 -1.00 -2.26
N TYR A 174 -14.45 -1.06 -1.04
CA TYR A 174 -15.05 -1.83 0.05
C TYR A 174 -16.43 -1.33 0.45
N GLU A 175 -16.64 -0.01 0.53
CA GLU A 175 -17.96 0.53 0.84
C GLU A 175 -19.00 0.13 -0.23
N SER A 176 -18.59 0.09 -1.50
CA SER A 176 -19.45 -0.36 -2.60
C SER A 176 -19.81 -1.85 -2.51
N MET A 177 -18.84 -2.72 -2.21
CA MET A 177 -19.08 -4.15 -1.99
C MET A 177 -19.92 -4.41 -0.73
N ARG A 178 -19.61 -3.72 0.37
CA ARG A 178 -20.34 -3.84 1.64
C ARG A 178 -21.81 -3.50 1.50
N LYS A 179 -22.14 -2.47 0.71
CA LYS A 179 -23.54 -2.14 0.42
C LYS A 179 -24.27 -3.33 -0.18
N ARG A 180 -23.69 -3.98 -1.20
CA ARG A 180 -24.27 -5.17 -1.84
C ARG A 180 -24.34 -6.36 -0.88
N PHE A 181 -23.33 -6.54 -0.03
CA PHE A 181 -23.32 -7.56 1.00
C PHE A 181 -24.44 -7.36 2.04
N PHE A 182 -24.65 -6.11 2.49
CA PHE A 182 -25.74 -5.78 3.41
C PHE A 182 -27.11 -5.92 2.78
N ASP A 183 -27.28 -5.50 1.52
CA ASP A 183 -28.53 -5.69 0.79
C ASP A 183 -28.91 -7.17 0.71
N LEU A 184 -27.93 -8.07 0.52
CA LEU A 184 -28.13 -9.52 0.53
C LEU A 184 -28.43 -10.06 1.93
N THR A 185 -27.62 -9.71 2.93
CA THR A 185 -27.74 -10.29 4.28
C THR A 185 -28.97 -9.81 5.04
N LEU A 186 -29.41 -8.57 4.82
CA LEU A 186 -30.65 -8.03 5.40
C LEU A 186 -31.91 -8.65 4.78
N GLY A 187 -31.80 -9.21 3.56
CA GLY A 187 -32.88 -9.96 2.92
C GLY A 187 -32.99 -11.42 3.36
N ARG A 188 -32.05 -11.94 4.16
CA ARG A 188 -32.06 -13.32 4.65
C ARG A 188 -32.83 -13.42 5.97
N ASP A 189 -33.49 -14.56 6.17
CA ASP A 189 -34.11 -14.88 7.46
C ASP A 189 -33.04 -14.99 8.54
N LYS A 190 -33.26 -14.31 9.67
CA LYS A 190 -32.33 -14.35 10.80
C LYS A 190 -32.36 -15.74 11.43
N THR A 191 -31.19 -16.32 11.65
CA THR A 191 -31.07 -17.57 12.41
C THR A 191 -31.17 -17.28 13.91
N GLU A 192 -31.39 -18.32 14.73
CA GLU A 192 -31.37 -18.18 16.20
C GLU A 192 -30.06 -17.57 16.73
N ASN A 193 -28.96 -17.71 15.97
CA ASN A 193 -27.62 -17.22 16.34
C ASN A 193 -27.27 -15.84 15.73
N GLY A 194 -28.19 -15.19 15.02
CA GLY A 194 -27.99 -13.87 14.42
C GLY A 194 -27.84 -13.88 12.89
N ILE A 195 -27.11 -12.90 12.37
CA ILE A 195 -26.86 -12.71 10.92
C ILE A 195 -25.72 -13.63 10.50
N ASP A 196 -25.97 -14.46 9.48
CA ASP A 196 -24.96 -15.30 8.85
C ASP A 196 -24.13 -14.48 7.84
N PHE A 197 -22.81 -14.38 8.10
CA PHE A 197 -21.84 -13.70 7.23
C PHE A 197 -21.23 -14.62 6.16
N SER A 198 -21.70 -15.86 6.06
CA SER A 198 -21.27 -16.81 5.03
C SER A 198 -21.78 -16.36 3.65
N VAL A 199 -20.89 -16.40 2.67
CA VAL A 199 -21.14 -15.97 1.30
C VAL A 199 -20.89 -17.15 0.36
N SER A 200 -21.92 -17.55 -0.37
CA SER A 200 -21.80 -18.54 -1.45
C SER A 200 -21.06 -17.95 -2.66
N LYS A 201 -20.52 -18.78 -3.56
CA LYS A 201 -19.88 -18.31 -4.81
C LYS A 201 -20.77 -17.35 -5.61
N LYS A 202 -22.07 -17.66 -5.71
CA LYS A 202 -23.04 -16.84 -6.42
C LYS A 202 -23.23 -15.47 -5.78
N ASP A 203 -23.34 -15.44 -4.45
CA ASP A 203 -23.46 -14.19 -3.71
C ASP A 203 -22.17 -13.37 -3.78
N PHE A 204 -21.02 -14.04 -3.76
CA PHE A 204 -19.71 -13.40 -3.89
C PHE A 204 -19.55 -12.71 -5.25
N LEU A 205 -19.91 -13.39 -6.35
CA LEU A 205 -19.94 -12.80 -7.70
C LEU A 205 -20.84 -11.56 -7.75
N TYR A 206 -22.00 -11.60 -7.10
CA TYR A 206 -22.90 -10.45 -7.01
C TYR A 206 -22.28 -9.27 -6.22
N ILE A 207 -21.71 -9.56 -5.04
CA ILE A 207 -21.12 -8.55 -4.15
C ILE A 207 -19.92 -7.87 -4.82
N THR A 208 -19.05 -8.66 -5.43
CA THR A 208 -17.82 -8.21 -6.08
C THR A 208 -18.05 -7.67 -7.49
N ASN A 209 -19.26 -7.86 -8.03
CA ASN A 209 -19.58 -7.55 -9.43
C ASN A 209 -18.62 -8.23 -10.42
N SER A 210 -17.98 -9.33 -10.02
CA SER A 210 -16.95 -9.95 -10.84
C SER A 210 -17.54 -10.79 -11.95
N LYS A 211 -16.90 -10.74 -13.11
CA LYS A 211 -17.21 -11.61 -14.25
C LYS A 211 -16.19 -12.74 -14.41
N ASP A 212 -15.11 -12.70 -13.63
CA ASP A 212 -14.05 -13.70 -13.67
C ASP A 212 -14.35 -14.83 -12.69
N GLU A 213 -15.13 -15.81 -13.16
CA GLU A 213 -15.44 -17.02 -12.39
C GLU A 213 -14.18 -17.78 -11.97
N SER A 214 -13.11 -17.74 -12.78
CA SER A 214 -11.86 -18.45 -12.48
C SER A 214 -11.12 -17.82 -11.28
N MET A 215 -11.09 -16.49 -11.22
CA MET A 215 -10.53 -15.77 -10.07
C MET A 215 -11.36 -16.06 -8.81
N VAL A 216 -12.69 -16.06 -8.90
CA VAL A 216 -13.57 -16.40 -7.77
C VAL A 216 -13.36 -17.83 -7.32
N ASP A 217 -13.22 -18.79 -8.23
CA ASP A 217 -12.95 -20.19 -7.89
C ASP A 217 -11.64 -20.34 -7.11
N ILE A 218 -10.58 -19.64 -7.53
CA ILE A 218 -9.31 -19.64 -6.82
C ILE A 218 -9.45 -19.00 -5.44
N ILE A 219 -10.14 -17.86 -5.33
CA ILE A 219 -10.39 -17.21 -4.03
C ILE A 219 -11.11 -18.16 -3.08
N PHE A 220 -12.12 -18.89 -3.57
CA PHE A 220 -12.82 -19.90 -2.77
C PHE A 220 -11.89 -21.04 -2.38
N SER A 221 -11.02 -21.52 -3.28
CA SER A 221 -10.04 -22.56 -2.93
C SER A 221 -9.03 -22.12 -1.87
N LEU A 222 -8.78 -20.82 -1.73
CA LEU A 222 -7.87 -20.24 -0.73
C LEU A 222 -8.55 -19.96 0.62
N LEU A 223 -9.89 -19.94 0.68
CA LEU A 223 -10.66 -19.52 1.85
C LEU A 223 -11.61 -20.60 2.39
N ASP A 224 -12.10 -21.50 1.53
CA ASP A 224 -13.01 -22.59 1.89
C ASP A 224 -12.21 -23.82 2.33
N ASP A 225 -11.65 -23.75 3.54
CA ASP A 225 -10.90 -24.84 4.16
C ASP A 225 -11.78 -26.08 4.48
N GLY A 226 -13.11 -25.95 4.39
CA GLY A 226 -14.08 -26.98 4.77
C GLY A 226 -14.77 -27.69 3.59
N GLY A 227 -14.60 -27.21 2.36
CA GLY A 227 -15.34 -27.69 1.19
C GLY A 227 -16.86 -27.45 1.31
N MET A 228 -17.25 -26.40 2.04
CA MET A 228 -18.65 -26.07 2.32
C MET A 228 -19.27 -25.20 1.21
N GLU A 229 -18.49 -24.85 0.18
CA GLU A 229 -18.85 -23.98 -0.95
C GLU A 229 -19.27 -22.56 -0.52
N VAL A 230 -18.88 -22.16 0.68
CA VAL A 230 -19.13 -20.84 1.27
C VAL A 230 -17.87 -20.32 1.96
N ILE A 231 -17.72 -19.00 1.99
CA ILE A 231 -16.62 -18.33 2.68
C ILE A 231 -17.16 -17.30 3.67
N ASP A 232 -16.41 -17.04 4.75
CA ASP A 232 -16.71 -15.94 5.64
C ASP A 232 -16.30 -14.59 5.00
N TRP A 233 -17.26 -13.67 4.85
CA TRP A 233 -17.00 -12.35 4.25
C TRP A 233 -15.92 -11.56 4.99
N GLY A 234 -15.90 -11.63 6.33
CA GLY A 234 -14.92 -10.93 7.16
C GLY A 234 -13.50 -11.41 6.88
N SER A 235 -13.33 -12.72 6.70
CA SER A 235 -12.05 -13.35 6.36
C SER A 235 -11.53 -12.91 5.00
N PHE A 236 -12.41 -12.73 4.01
CA PHE A 236 -12.04 -12.12 2.73
C PHE A 236 -11.62 -10.65 2.90
N GLU A 237 -12.42 -9.80 3.56
CA GLU A 237 -12.08 -8.38 3.74
C GLU A 237 -10.69 -8.18 4.40
N LEU A 238 -10.40 -8.99 5.43
CA LEU A 238 -9.14 -8.94 6.18
C LEU A 238 -7.90 -9.36 5.37
N ASN A 239 -8.07 -10.31 4.44
CA ASN A 239 -6.95 -10.98 3.76
C ASN A 239 -6.89 -10.71 2.25
N SER A 240 -7.88 -10.01 1.72
CA SER A 240 -8.05 -9.59 0.33
C SER A 240 -6.77 -9.19 -0.40
N GLY A 241 -5.91 -8.36 0.20
CA GLY A 241 -4.66 -7.94 -0.44
C GLY A 241 -3.72 -9.11 -0.74
N ARG A 242 -3.59 -10.06 0.18
CA ARG A 242 -2.82 -11.29 -0.02
C ARG A 242 -3.53 -12.23 -0.98
N ILE A 243 -4.83 -12.45 -0.77
CA ILE A 243 -5.64 -13.38 -1.56
C ILE A 243 -5.68 -12.98 -3.03
N LEU A 244 -5.86 -11.69 -3.33
CA LEU A 244 -5.90 -11.19 -4.70
C LEU A 244 -4.54 -11.27 -5.38
N LYS A 245 -3.45 -11.06 -4.63
CA LYS A 245 -2.10 -11.26 -5.14
C LYS A 245 -1.89 -12.73 -5.53
N ASP A 246 -2.17 -13.65 -4.60
CA ASP A 246 -2.00 -15.09 -4.82
C ASP A 246 -2.91 -15.56 -5.97
N ALA A 247 -4.18 -15.15 -5.99
CA ALA A 247 -5.14 -15.50 -7.03
C ALA A 247 -4.69 -15.03 -8.41
N LYS A 248 -4.20 -13.79 -8.55
CA LYS A 248 -3.65 -13.28 -9.81
C LYS A 248 -2.44 -14.08 -10.29
N GLU A 249 -1.56 -14.51 -9.38
CA GLU A 249 -0.42 -15.37 -9.72
C GLU A 249 -0.88 -16.74 -10.23
N PHE A 250 -1.88 -17.35 -9.58
CA PHE A 250 -2.46 -18.62 -10.02
C PHE A 250 -3.18 -18.52 -11.38
N VAL A 251 -3.94 -17.44 -11.63
CA VAL A 251 -4.57 -17.19 -12.94
C VAL A 251 -3.52 -17.06 -14.04
N LYS A 252 -2.39 -16.37 -13.79
CA LYS A 252 -1.31 -16.28 -14.76
C LYS A 252 -0.69 -17.65 -15.07
N LEU A 253 -0.50 -18.48 -14.04
CA LEU A 253 0.07 -19.82 -14.20
C LEU A 253 -0.88 -20.78 -14.94
N SER A 254 -2.20 -20.68 -14.72
CA SER A 254 -3.18 -21.52 -15.41
C SER A 254 -3.38 -21.13 -16.88
N GLN A 255 -3.01 -19.90 -17.24
CA GLN A 255 -3.06 -19.38 -18.62
C GLN A 255 -1.72 -19.48 -19.35
N ALA A 256 -0.64 -19.92 -18.68
CA ALA A 256 0.65 -20.11 -19.31
C ALA A 256 0.56 -21.24 -20.36
N PRO A 257 1.11 -21.04 -21.57
CA PRO A 257 1.16 -22.12 -22.55
C PRO A 257 1.96 -23.28 -21.98
N VAL A 258 1.42 -24.49 -22.06
CA VAL A 258 2.15 -25.71 -21.74
C VAL A 258 3.28 -25.82 -22.76
N GLU A 259 4.52 -25.61 -22.32
CA GLU A 259 5.69 -25.93 -23.13
C GLU A 259 5.76 -27.46 -23.24
N ASP A 260 5.41 -27.99 -24.42
CA ASP A 260 5.62 -29.38 -24.82
C ASP A 260 7.10 -29.69 -25.08
#